data_AF-A0A932GSP8-F1
#
_entry.id   AF-A0A932GSP8-F1
#
_cell.length_a   1.000
_cell.length_b   1.000
_cell.length_c   1.000
_cell.angle_alpha   90.00
_cell.angle_beta   90.00
_cell.angle_gamma   90.00
#
_symmetry.space_group_name_H-M   'P 1'
#
loop_
_entity.id
_entity.type
_entity.pdbx_description
1 polymer ?
#
loop_
_entity_poly.entity_id
_entity_poly.type
_entity_poly.pdbx_seq_one_letter_code
_entity_poly.pdbx_strand_id
1 'polypeptide(L)'
;MEPRIPDCGWCLFRSPVEGTRQGRVVLVQHRDIDDPETGGSYTVKRYESQKESDRTGSWRHTEIRLFPENPDFAPIILRDIRDDEFHVIAEMVEVLATP
;
A
#
# COMPACT_ATOMS: atom_id res chain seq x y z
N MET A 1 -1.59 -4.91 -10.68
CA MET A 1 -2.83 -4.56 -9.93
C MET A 1 -4.07 -4.81 -10.80
N GLU A 2 -4.00 -5.81 -11.67
CA GLU A 2 -5.08 -6.16 -12.60
C GLU A 2 -6.28 -6.77 -11.86
N PRO A 3 -7.51 -6.59 -12.39
CA PRO A 3 -7.85 -5.93 -13.65
C PRO A 3 -7.99 -4.41 -13.55
N ARG A 4 -8.02 -3.85 -12.32
CA ARG A 4 -8.30 -2.43 -12.10
C ARG A 4 -7.22 -1.52 -12.66
N ILE A 5 -5.96 -1.87 -12.43
CA ILE A 5 -4.80 -1.18 -12.99
C ILE A 5 -4.09 -2.17 -13.92
N PRO A 6 -4.24 -2.02 -15.25
CA PRO A 6 -3.53 -2.81 -16.24
C PRO A 6 -2.03 -2.54 -16.19
N ASP A 7 -1.23 -3.49 -16.66
CA ASP A 7 0.19 -3.28 -16.85
C ASP A 7 0.46 -2.03 -17.72
N CYS A 8 1.53 -1.31 -17.38
CA CYS A 8 1.93 -0.03 -17.96
C CYS A 8 0.86 1.10 -17.88
N GLY A 9 -0.25 0.92 -17.16
CA GLY A 9 -1.35 1.90 -17.07
C GLY A 9 -0.98 3.22 -16.39
N TRP A 10 -1.44 4.33 -16.95
CA TRP A 10 -1.25 5.67 -16.40
C TRP A 10 -2.27 5.96 -15.30
N CYS A 11 -1.81 6.10 -14.06
CA CYS A 11 -2.66 6.39 -12.91
C CYS A 11 -2.59 7.87 -12.50
N LEU A 12 -3.76 8.47 -12.24
CA LEU A 12 -3.88 9.77 -11.59
C LEU A 12 -3.86 9.58 -10.07
N PHE A 13 -3.03 10.36 -9.37
CA PHE A 13 -2.87 10.31 -7.93
C PHE A 13 -3.18 11.65 -7.26
N ARG A 14 -3.69 11.60 -6.03
CA ARG A 14 -3.91 12.77 -5.17
C ARG A 14 -3.09 12.68 -3.89
N SER A 15 -2.42 13.79 -3.55
CA SER A 15 -1.61 13.93 -2.35
C SER A 15 -1.88 15.31 -1.70
N PRO A 16 -1.85 15.45 -0.35
CA PRO A 16 -1.67 14.37 0.62
C PRO A 16 -2.91 13.45 0.69
N VAL A 17 -2.74 12.26 1.28
CA VAL A 17 -3.90 11.39 1.54
C VAL A 17 -4.64 11.91 2.77
N GLU A 18 -5.84 12.44 2.55
CA GLU A 18 -6.68 12.98 3.62
C GLU A 18 -7.66 11.92 4.16
N GLY A 19 -7.78 11.86 5.49
CA GLY A 19 -8.66 10.92 6.19
C GLY A 19 -8.08 9.51 6.32
N THR A 20 -8.96 8.51 6.32
CA THR A 20 -8.53 7.10 6.46
C THR A 20 -7.93 6.56 5.17
N ARG A 21 -6.84 5.80 5.30
CA ARG A 21 -6.21 5.06 4.20
C ARG A 21 -6.84 3.68 3.97
N GLN A 22 -7.67 3.21 4.91
CA GLN A 22 -8.26 1.88 4.90
C GLN A 22 -9.08 1.61 3.64
N GLY A 23 -8.79 0.49 2.99
CA GLY A 23 -9.44 0.04 1.76
C GLY A 23 -9.11 0.84 0.51
N ARG A 24 -8.28 1.89 0.61
CA ARG A 24 -7.90 2.72 -0.55
C ARG A 24 -6.75 2.10 -1.32
N VAL A 25 -6.74 2.30 -2.64
CA VAL A 25 -5.56 2.01 -3.46
C VAL A 25 -4.61 3.19 -3.34
N VAL A 26 -3.38 2.92 -2.92
CA VAL A 26 -2.40 3.95 -2.58
C VAL A 26 -1.06 3.64 -3.22
N LEU A 27 -0.32 4.70 -3.54
CA LEU A 27 1.11 4.64 -3.81
C LEU A 27 1.86 4.72 -2.49
N VAL A 28 2.66 3.71 -2.21
CA VAL A 28 3.46 3.63 -0.98
C VAL A 28 4.94 3.46 -1.30
N GLN A 29 5.77 3.92 -0.38
CA GLN A 29 7.20 3.68 -0.38
C GLN A 29 7.61 2.98 0.92
N HIS A 30 8.45 1.95 0.79
CA HIS A 30 9.06 1.29 1.93
C HIS A 30 10.42 0.71 1.55
N ARG A 31 11.42 0.88 2.42
CA ARG A 31 12.81 0.44 2.14
C ARG A 31 12.93 -1.06 1.83
N ASP A 32 12.14 -1.88 2.51
CA ASP A 32 12.18 -3.34 2.38
C ASP A 32 11.13 -3.89 1.39
N ILE A 33 10.45 -3.01 0.65
CA ILE A 33 9.69 -3.46 -0.52
C ILE A 33 10.70 -3.67 -1.63
N ASP A 34 11.08 -4.93 -1.83
CA ASP A 34 11.68 -5.39 -3.06
C ASP A 34 10.54 -5.63 -4.06
N ASP A 35 10.25 -4.63 -4.89
CA ASP A 35 9.42 -4.84 -6.07
C ASP A 35 10.20 -5.75 -7.06
N PRO A 36 9.78 -7.01 -7.28
CA PRO A 36 10.54 -7.95 -8.09
C PRO A 36 10.59 -7.56 -9.58
N GLU A 37 9.75 -6.62 -10.03
CA GLU A 37 9.65 -6.19 -11.42
C GLU A 37 10.53 -4.96 -11.69
N THR A 38 10.66 -4.06 -10.70
CA THR A 38 11.37 -2.78 -10.89
C THR A 38 12.62 -2.62 -10.01
N GLY A 39 12.79 -3.45 -8.98
CA GLY A 39 13.82 -3.27 -7.94
C GLY A 39 13.66 -1.98 -7.13
N GLY A 40 12.50 -1.33 -7.24
CA GLY A 40 12.20 -0.06 -6.59
C GLY A 40 11.48 -0.25 -5.25
N SER A 41 11.65 0.74 -4.36
CA SER A 41 11.01 0.77 -3.04
C SER A 41 9.54 1.22 -3.06
N TYR A 42 8.89 1.24 -4.23
CA TYR A 42 7.54 1.79 -4.44
C TYR A 42 6.59 0.70 -4.93
N THR A 43 5.34 0.75 -4.47
CA THR A 43 4.28 -0.10 -5.02
C THR A 43 2.92 0.58 -4.94
N VAL A 44 2.02 0.20 -5.86
CA VAL A 44 0.59 0.52 -5.79
C VAL A 44 -0.18 -0.71 -5.33
N LYS A 45 -0.89 -0.61 -4.19
CA LYS A 45 -1.67 -1.70 -3.59
C LYS A 45 -2.86 -1.15 -2.82
N ARG A 46 -3.86 -2.00 -2.54
CA ARG A 46 -4.94 -1.64 -1.60
C ARG A 46 -4.42 -1.72 -0.17
N TYR A 47 -4.56 -0.63 0.59
CA TYR A 47 -4.06 -0.51 1.95
C TYR A 47 -5.09 -0.99 2.97
N GLU A 48 -4.65 -1.84 3.89
CA GLU A 48 -5.37 -2.14 5.12
C GLU A 48 -4.40 -2.11 6.30
N SER A 49 -4.86 -1.69 7.48
CA SER A 49 -4.06 -1.82 8.71
C SER A 49 -4.88 -2.22 9.92
N GLN A 50 -4.31 -3.05 10.79
CA GLN A 50 -4.93 -3.46 12.04
C GLN A 50 -4.06 -3.00 13.20
N LYS A 51 -4.69 -2.47 14.26
CA LYS A 51 -4.00 -2.12 15.50
C LYS A 51 -4.43 -3.13 16.57
N GLU A 52 -3.50 -3.89 17.14
CA GLU A 52 -3.80 -5.01 18.04
C GLU A 52 -3.42 -4.72 19.51
N SER A 53 -4.37 -4.78 20.46
CA SER A 53 -4.06 -4.38 21.85
C SER A 53 -3.87 -5.59 22.68
N ASP A 54 -2.78 -5.54 23.41
CA ASP A 54 -2.61 -6.44 24.50
C ASP A 54 -3.60 -6.11 25.63
N ARG A 55 -4.00 -7.16 26.35
CA ARG A 55 -5.02 -7.11 27.42
C ARG A 55 -4.59 -6.27 28.63
N THR A 56 -3.34 -5.84 28.66
CA THR A 56 -2.68 -5.04 29.70
C THR A 56 -2.66 -3.54 29.40
N GLY A 57 -3.17 -3.10 28.25
CA GLY A 57 -3.29 -1.68 27.92
C GLY A 57 -2.00 -1.01 27.41
N SER A 58 -0.93 -1.78 27.14
CA SER A 58 0.24 -1.25 26.44
C SER A 58 -0.05 -1.09 24.93
N TRP A 59 0.61 -0.11 24.32
CA TRP A 59 0.43 0.22 22.90
C TRP A 59 0.77 -0.95 21.96
N ARG A 60 0.03 -0.95 20.85
CA ARG A 60 -0.32 -2.04 19.93
C ARG A 60 0.71 -2.22 18.81
N HIS A 61 1.05 -3.46 18.46
CA HIS A 61 1.63 -3.77 17.14
C HIS A 61 0.65 -3.32 16.05
N THR A 62 1.16 -2.63 15.02
CA THR A 62 0.38 -2.27 13.84
C THR A 62 0.83 -3.15 12.68
N GLU A 63 -0.10 -3.93 12.14
CA GLU A 63 0.13 -4.70 10.93
C GLU A 63 -0.46 -3.92 9.76
N ILE A 64 0.36 -3.66 8.73
CA ILE A 64 -0.06 -3.09 7.46
C ILE A 64 -0.09 -4.23 6.44
N ARG A 65 -1.20 -4.33 5.71
CA ARG A 65 -1.39 -5.27 4.61
C ARG A 65 -1.59 -4.49 3.33
N LEU A 66 -0.78 -4.79 2.32
CA LEU A 66 -0.87 -4.22 0.99
C LEU A 66 -1.38 -5.31 0.05
N PHE A 67 -2.66 -5.26 -0.25
CA PHE A 67 -3.33 -6.27 -1.07
C PHE A 67 -3.19 -5.97 -2.56
N PRO A 68 -2.78 -6.94 -3.37
CA PRO A 68 -2.99 -6.87 -4.80
C PRO A 68 -4.49 -7.05 -5.11
N GLU A 69 -4.94 -6.47 -6.22
CA GLU A 69 -6.22 -6.84 -6.84
C GLU A 69 -6.06 -7.97 -7.88
N ASN A 70 -4.82 -8.34 -8.22
CA ASN A 70 -4.50 -9.48 -9.07
C ASN A 70 -4.29 -10.73 -8.19
N PRO A 71 -5.05 -11.83 -8.42
CA PRO A 71 -4.98 -13.06 -7.63
C PRO A 71 -3.66 -13.83 -7.74
N ASP A 72 -2.85 -13.58 -8.78
CA ASP A 72 -1.57 -14.25 -9.00
C ASP A 72 -0.48 -13.76 -8.04
N PHE A 73 -0.75 -12.68 -7.29
CA PHE A 73 0.18 -12.07 -6.36
C PHE A 73 -0.29 -12.22 -4.92
N ALA A 74 0.65 -12.47 -4.01
CA ALA A 74 0.37 -12.49 -2.59
C ALA A 74 0.32 -11.07 -1.99
N PRO A 75 -0.45 -10.84 -0.92
CA PRO A 75 -0.38 -9.62 -0.14
C PRO A 75 1.00 -9.41 0.49
N ILE A 76 1.46 -8.16 0.52
CA ILE A 76 2.65 -7.78 1.28
C ILE A 76 2.20 -7.47 2.71
N ILE A 77 2.80 -8.14 3.69
CA ILE A 77 2.48 -7.95 5.11
C ILE A 77 3.68 -7.35 5.80
N LEU A 78 3.48 -6.19 6.40
CA LEU A 78 4.50 -5.45 7.12
C LEU A 78 4.09 -5.32 8.59
N ARG A 79 4.99 -5.69 9.49
CA ARG A 79 4.80 -5.68 10.95
C ARG A 79 5.92 -4.86 11.57
N ASP A 80 5.65 -4.27 12.72
CA ASP A 80 6.64 -3.58 13.56
C ASP A 80 7.42 -2.49 12.83
N ILE A 81 6.76 -1.89 11.85
CA ILE A 81 7.34 -0.86 11.00
C ILE A 81 7.50 0.42 11.81
N ARG A 82 8.65 1.06 11.67
CA ARG A 82 8.85 2.40 12.24
C ARG A 82 8.17 3.45 11.37
N ASP A 83 7.73 4.54 11.98
CA ASP A 83 7.00 5.59 11.27
C ASP A 83 7.81 6.22 10.12
N ASP A 84 9.14 6.17 10.16
CA ASP A 84 10.06 6.68 9.13
C ASP A 84 10.37 5.69 8.00
N GLU A 85 9.86 4.46 8.07
CA GLU A 85 10.16 3.41 7.09
C GLU A 85 9.07 3.28 6.04
N PHE A 86 7.83 3.62 6.39
CA PHE A 86 6.65 3.42 5.55
C PHE A 86 5.94 4.73 5.26
N HIS A 87 5.94 5.12 3.99
CA HIS A 87 5.32 6.36 3.54
C HIS A 87 4.16 6.07 2.59
N VAL A 88 2.99 6.62 2.90
CA VAL A 88 1.88 6.67 1.96
C VAL A 88 1.93 8.02 1.25
N ILE A 89 2.26 8.00 -0.03
CA ILE A 89 2.59 9.19 -0.80
C ILE A 89 1.32 9.84 -1.34
N ALA A 90 0.43 9.01 -1.90
CA ALA A 90 -0.78 9.46 -2.57
C ALA A 90 -1.82 8.35 -2.64
N GLU A 91 -3.08 8.73 -2.82
CA GLU A 91 -4.15 7.81 -3.16
C GLU A 91 -4.40 7.82 -4.66
N MET A 92 -4.72 6.66 -5.23
CA MET A 92 -5.08 6.55 -6.63
C MET A 92 -6.52 7.03 -6.84
N VAL A 93 -6.70 7.98 -7.75
CA VAL A 93 -8.01 8.51 -8.12
C VAL A 93 -8.61 7.69 -9.26
N GLU A 94 -7.85 7.51 -10.35
CA GLU A 94 -8.34 6.89 -11.58
C GLU A 94 -7.18 6.38 -12.46
N VAL A 95 -7.47 5.43 -13.35
CA VAL A 95 -6.58 5.02 -14.44
C VAL A 95 -7.02 5.74 -15.71
N LEU A 96 -6.13 6.53 -16.30
CA LEU A 96 -6.45 7.43 -17.42
C LEU A 96 -6.35 6.73 -18.79
N ALA A 97 -5.36 5.86 -18.97
CA ALA A 97 -5.14 5.12 -20.22
C ALA A 97 -4.15 3.98 -20.01
N THR A 98 -4.23 2.95 -20.86
CA THR A 98 -3.11 2.04 -21.16
C THR A 98 -2.30 2.61 -22.33
N PRO A 99 -0.97 2.60 -22.27
CA PRO A 99 -0.14 2.95 -23.43
C PRO A 99 -0.36 2.00 -24.62
#